data_AF-A0A1H8PH87-F1
#
_entry.id   AF-A0A1H8PH87-F1
#
_cell.length_a   1.000
_cell.length_b   1.000
_cell.length_c   1.000
_cell.angle_alpha   90.00
_cell.angle_beta   90.00
_cell.angle_gamma   90.00
#
_symmetry.space_group_name_H-M   'P 1'
#
loop_
_entity.id
_entity.type
_entity.pdbx_description
1 polymer ?
#
loop_
_entity_poly.entity_id
_entity_poly.type
_entity_poly.pdbx_seq_one_letter_code
_entity_poly.pdbx_strand_id
1 'polypeptide(L)' 'MSCGFGFDRGFGGAPSILFRLSPGVRVDVVFDHTGPQGIRATFLGFEGNSALFLVNNEVLFINPRSIQAISIHN' A
#
# COMPACT_ATOMS: atom_id res chain seq x y z
N MET A 1 17.54 -10.67 -18.12
CA MET A 1 16.12 -10.73 -17.70
C MET A 1 15.79 -9.44 -16.97
N SER A 2 15.26 -8.44 -17.69
CA SER A 2 14.77 -7.20 -17.10
C SER A 2 13.26 -7.26 -17.07
N CYS A 3 12.70 -7.55 -15.90
CA CYS A 3 11.27 -7.47 -15.66
C CYS A 3 10.90 -5.99 -15.54
N GLY A 4 10.27 -5.44 -16.57
CA GLY A 4 9.83 -4.05 -16.60
C GLY A 4 8.68 -3.78 -15.64
N PHE A 5 8.64 -2.57 -15.09
CA PHE A 5 7.41 -1.90 -14.72
C PHE A 5 7.66 -0.39 -14.76
N GLY A 6 7.42 0.19 -15.93
CA GLY A 6 7.25 1.64 -16.06
C GLY A 6 5.99 2.05 -15.32
N PHE A 7 6.17 2.70 -14.17
CA PHE A 7 5.13 3.44 -13.45
C PHE A 7 5.67 4.82 -13.06
N ASP A 8 6.33 5.48 -14.01
CA ASP A 8 6.66 6.90 -13.92
C ASP A 8 5.50 7.73 -14.47
N ARG A 9 4.58 8.13 -13.57
CA ARG A 9 3.75 9.37 -13.60
C ARG A 9 2.60 9.25 -12.60
N GLY A 10 2.81 9.71 -11.37
CA GLY A 10 1.73 9.92 -10.38
C GLY A 10 2.11 9.50 -8.95
N PHE A 11 2.74 8.33 -8.82
CA PHE A 11 3.06 7.70 -7.53
C PHE A 11 4.50 7.13 -7.49
N GLY A 12 5.49 7.86 -8.04
CA GLY A 12 6.88 7.40 -8.29
C GLY A 12 7.71 7.03 -7.04
N GLY A 13 7.25 6.05 -6.27
CA GLY A 13 7.80 5.60 -5.00
C GLY A 13 6.86 4.63 -4.25
N ALA A 14 5.58 4.59 -4.60
CA ALA A 14 4.63 3.62 -4.05
C ALA A 14 4.85 2.22 -4.67
N PRO A 15 4.67 1.13 -3.91
CA PRO A 15 4.77 -0.22 -4.46
C PRO A 15 3.73 -0.45 -5.56
N SER A 16 4.18 -0.86 -6.74
CA SER A 16 3.29 -1.06 -7.90
C SER A 16 2.18 -2.08 -7.65
N ILE A 17 2.42 -3.04 -6.75
CA ILE A 17 1.42 -4.05 -6.37
C ILE A 17 0.23 -3.45 -5.63
N LEU A 18 0.38 -2.31 -4.95
CA LEU A 18 -0.71 -1.60 -4.29
C LEU A 18 -1.84 -1.27 -5.28
N PHE A 19 -1.50 -0.89 -6.52
CA PHE A 19 -2.46 -0.56 -7.58
C PHE A 19 -3.13 -1.79 -8.21
N ARG A 20 -2.72 -2.99 -7.82
CA ARG A 20 -3.31 -4.27 -8.27
C ARG A 20 -4.13 -4.95 -7.18
N LEU A 21 -4.12 -4.42 -5.96
CA LEU A 21 -4.89 -4.97 -4.87
C LEU A 21 -6.38 -4.75 -5.11
N SER A 22 -7.15 -5.79 -4.82
CA SER A 22 -8.60 -5.68 -4.72
C SER A 22 -9.00 -5.23 -3.31
N PRO A 23 -10.09 -4.46 -3.16
CA PRO A 23 -10.66 -4.19 -1.84
C PRO A 23 -10.94 -5.49 -1.06
N GLY A 24 -10.67 -5.49 0.24
CA GLY A 24 -10.83 -6.64 1.13
C GLY A 24 -9.58 -7.51 1.30
N VAL A 25 -8.49 -7.24 0.56
CA VAL A 25 -7.24 -8.00 0.72
C VAL A 25 -6.51 -7.58 1.99
N ARG A 26 -6.12 -8.57 2.80
CA ARG A 26 -5.30 -8.36 4.01
C ARG A 26 -3.83 -8.22 3.63
N VAL A 27 -3.19 -7.19 4.17
CA VAL A 27 -1.80 -6.81 3.86
C VAL A 27 -1.05 -6.36 5.10
N ASP A 28 0.25 -6.59 5.12
CA ASP A 28 1.18 -5.83 5.97
C ASP A 28 1.72 -4.66 5.17
N VAL A 29 1.61 -3.44 5.70
CA VAL A 29 2.12 -2.22 5.06
C VAL A 29 3.26 -1.65 5.90
N VAL A 30 4.44 -1.50 5.31
CA VAL A 30 5.61 -0.90 5.96
C VAL A 30 5.75 0.55 5.49
N PHE A 31 5.91 1.47 6.43
CA PHE A 31 6.12 2.89 6.16
C PHE A 31 7.56 3.28 6.49
N ASP A 32 8.08 4.28 5.77
CA ASP A 32 9.45 4.79 5.90
C ASP A 32 9.81 5.15 7.36
N HIS A 33 8.83 5.59 8.15
CA HIS A 33 9.05 6.09 9.51
C HIS A 33 8.59 5.15 10.64
N THR A 34 7.98 3.99 10.34
CA THR A 34 7.41 3.09 11.37
C THR A 34 8.35 1.97 11.81
N GLY A 35 9.58 1.93 11.28
CA GLY A 35 10.51 0.83 11.54
C GLY A 35 10.06 -0.49 10.87
N PRO A 36 10.74 -1.61 11.13
CA PRO A 36 10.52 -2.89 10.42
C PRO A 36 9.18 -3.56 10.72
N GLN A 37 8.41 -3.03 11.69
CA GLN A 37 7.09 -3.55 12.03
C GLN A 37 6.05 -2.87 11.14
N GLY A 38 5.68 -3.56 10.05
CA GLY A 38 4.55 -3.15 9.23
C GLY A 38 3.24 -3.17 10.02
N ILE A 39 2.24 -2.46 9.50
CA ILE A 39 0.88 -2.45 10.04
C ILE A 39 0.05 -3.48 9.29
N ARG A 40 -0.59 -4.38 10.03
CA ARG A 40 -1.62 -5.28 9.49
C ARG A 40 -2.87 -4.48 9.19
N ALA A 41 -3.28 -4.50 7.93
CA ALA A 41 -4.43 -3.77 7.46
C ALA A 41 -5.22 -4.57 6.44
N THR A 42 -6.49 -4.18 6.24
CA THR A 42 -7.25 -4.59 5.06
C THR A 42 -7.28 -3.44 4.07
N PHE A 43 -6.81 -3.66 2.85
CA PHE A 43 -6.88 -2.65 1.80
C PHE A 43 -8.34 -2.44 1.38
N LEU A 44 -8.80 -1.20 1.38
CA LEU A 44 -10.18 -0.84 1.04
C LEU A 44 -10.30 -0.23 -0.36
N GLY A 45 -9.20 0.27 -0.93
CA GLY A 45 -9.20 0.95 -2.22
C GLY A 45 -8.42 2.26 -2.18
N PHE A 46 -8.68 3.12 -3.15
CA PHE A 46 -8.14 4.47 -3.22
C PHE A 46 -9.27 5.49 -3.14
N GLU A 47 -9.03 6.58 -2.43
CA GLU A 47 -9.88 7.77 -2.45
C GLU A 47 -9.00 8.98 -2.79
N GLY A 48 -9.25 9.57 -3.95
CA GLY A 48 -8.42 10.64 -4.50
C GLY A 48 -6.96 10.19 -4.64
N ASN A 49 -6.07 10.80 -3.85
CA ASN A 49 -4.64 10.52 -3.87
C ASN A 49 -4.17 9.70 -2.64
N SER A 50 -5.12 9.13 -1.89
CA SER A 50 -4.87 8.36 -0.67
C SER A 50 -5.27 6.89 -0.87
N ALA A 51 -4.49 5.97 -0.33
CA ALA A 51 -4.88 4.57 -0.16
C ALA A 51 -5.58 4.39 1.18
N LEU A 52 -6.70 3.66 1.17
CA LEU A 52 -7.54 3.40 2.32
C LEU A 52 -7.20 2.04 2.92
N PHE A 53 -7.02 2.01 4.23
CA PHE A 53 -6.67 0.81 4.98
C PHE A 53 -7.51 0.70 6.24
N LEU A 54 -8.15 -0.45 6.46
CA LEU A 54 -8.82 -0.77 7.71
C LEU A 54 -7.83 -1.41 8.69
N VAL A 55 -7.58 -0.75 9.81
CA VAL A 55 -6.67 -1.20 10.88
C VAL A 55 -7.42 -1.12 12.20
N ASN A 56 -7.52 -2.24 12.94
CA ASN A 56 -8.20 -2.27 14.25
C ASN A 56 -9.60 -1.61 14.25
N ASN A 57 -10.37 -1.79 13.17
CA ASN A 57 -11.70 -1.21 12.97
C ASN A 57 -11.75 0.32 12.73
N GLU A 58 -10.59 0.93 12.46
CA GLU A 58 -10.46 2.32 12.05
C GLU A 58 -9.97 2.41 10.60
N VAL A 59 -10.45 3.41 9.86
CA VAL A 59 -10.03 3.65 8.48
C VAL A 59 -8.89 4.68 8.47
N LEU A 60 -7.75 4.26 7.95
CA LEU A 60 -6.57 5.11 7.76
C LEU A 60 -6.49 5.57 6.31
N PHE A 61 -6.24 6.87 6.15
CA PHE A 61 -5.98 7.52 4.87
C PHE A 61 -4.48 7.69 4.73
N ILE A 62 -3.87 6.90 3.86
CA ILE A 62 -2.43 6.78 3.76
C ILE A 62 -1.98 7.31 2.41
N ASN A 63 -0.99 8.21 2.42
CA ASN A 63 -0.34 8.62 1.19
C ASN A 63 0.39 7.41 0.58
N PRO A 64 0.05 6.95 -0.64
CA PRO A 64 0.70 5.79 -1.22
C PRO A 64 2.21 5.94 -1.36
N ARG A 65 2.70 7.18 -1.47
CA ARG A 65 4.14 7.48 -1.59
C ARG A 65 4.93 7.26 -0.29
N SER A 66 4.27 7.20 0.86
CA SER A 66 4.93 6.90 2.14
C SER A 66 5.02 5.40 2.42
N ILE A 67 4.44 4.56 1.56
CA ILE A 67 4.51 3.11 1.66
C ILE A 67 5.84 2.65 1.07
N GLN A 68 6.65 1.99 1.89
CA GLN A 68 7.94 1.46 1.47
C GLN A 68 7.82 0.04 0.92
N ALA A 69 7.03 -0.79 1.61
CA ALA A 69 6.79 -2.17 1.22
C ALA A 69 5.37 -2.60 1.59
N ILE A 70 4.86 -3.57 0.86
CA ILE A 70 3.57 -4.19 1.13
C ILE A 70 3.68 -5.69 0.91
N SER A 71 3.17 -6.46 1.86
CA SER A 71 3.12 -7.92 1.80
C SER A 71 1.67 -8.38 1.86
N ILE A 72 1.31 -9.33 1.01
CA ILE A 72 -0.06 -9.86 0.93
C ILE A 72 -0.14 -11.13 1.76
N HIS A 73 -1.18 -11.25 2.58
CA HIS A 73 -1.47 -12.46 3.33
C HIS A 73 -2.41 -13.33 2.49
N ASN A 74 -2.05 -14.60 2.32
CA ASN A 74 -2.85 -15.59 1.63
C ASN A 74 -3.51 -16.53 2.62
#